data_AF-A0AAW2E2M8-F1
#
_entry.id   AF-A0AAW2E2M8-F1
#
_cell.length_a   1.000
_cell.length_b   1.000
_cell.length_c   1.000
_cell.angle_alpha   90.00
_cell.angle_beta   90.00
_cell.angle_gamma   90.00
#
_symmetry.space_group_name_H-M   'P 1'
#
loop_
_entity.id
_entity.type
_entity.pdbx_description
1 polymer ?
#
loop_
_entity_poly.entity_id
_entity_poly.type
_entity_poly.pdbx_seq_one_letter_code
_entity_poly.pdbx_strand_id
1 'polypeptide(L)'
;MRMVPRLTKRKLVLRDHSPMLVYSNESFNVGGISETSRESSGGTLPFMIHRGYQCSTMVEKRYLAIKAKLEELAKDNEDFLGKIFDMMDKVSKLERLHSEAKENTKAITVRKEALKKELPEAKKKLEKKEAELSAFVTVNNEKI
;
A
#
# COMPACT_ATOMS: atom_id res chain seq x y z
N MET A 1 -7.70 -20.13 22.77
CA MET A 1 -8.50 -18.92 22.49
C MET A 1 -7.72 -18.05 21.50
N ARG A 2 -8.20 -17.87 20.26
CA ARG A 2 -7.55 -17.01 19.25
C ARG A 2 -8.33 -15.70 19.16
N MET A 3 -7.69 -14.57 19.45
CA MET A 3 -8.28 -13.25 19.22
C MET A 3 -8.21 -12.94 17.74
N VAL A 4 -9.38 -12.75 17.13
CA VAL A 4 -9.55 -12.27 15.76
C VAL A 4 -9.68 -10.74 15.82
N PRO A 5 -8.89 -9.96 15.05
CA PRO A 5 -9.08 -8.52 14.99
C PRO A 5 -10.42 -8.21 14.31
N ARG A 6 -11.35 -7.61 15.05
CA ARG A 6 -12.58 -7.04 14.47
C ARG A 6 -12.19 -5.85 13.59
N LEU A 7 -12.24 -6.05 12.28
CA LEU A 7 -12.31 -4.95 11.31
C LEU A 7 -13.60 -4.17 11.58
N THR A 8 -13.47 -3.07 12.31
CA THR A 8 -14.54 -2.09 12.46
C THR A 8 -14.79 -1.48 11.08
N LYS A 9 -15.88 -1.91 10.45
CA LYS A 9 -16.43 -1.26 9.26
C LYS A 9 -16.56 0.23 9.57
N ARG A 10 -15.65 1.06 9.04
CA ARG A 10 -15.88 2.49 8.93
C ARG A 10 -17.06 2.63 7.99
N LYS A 11 -18.25 2.77 8.58
CA LYS A 11 -19.47 3.15 7.87
C LYS A 11 -19.14 4.50 7.23
N LEU A 12 -18.96 4.50 5.92
CA LEU A 12 -18.89 5.72 5.13
C LEU A 12 -20.28 6.35 5.22
N VAL A 13 -20.49 7.14 6.27
CA VAL A 13 -21.66 7.99 6.36
C VAL A 13 -21.37 9.12 5.39
N LEU A 14 -21.81 8.95 4.15
CA LEU A 14 -22.16 10.08 3.29
C LEU A 14 -23.24 10.83 4.08
N ARG A 15 -22.81 11.78 4.91
CA ARG A 15 -23.72 12.81 5.38
C ARG A 15 -23.98 13.65 4.16
N ASP A 16 -25.14 13.44 3.54
CA ASP A 16 -25.80 14.43 2.71
C ASP A 16 -26.06 15.66 3.58
N HIS A 17 -25.00 16.43 3.82
CA HIS A 17 -25.12 17.81 4.24
C HIS A 17 -25.25 18.64 2.97
N SER A 18 -26.35 18.42 2.26
CA SER A 18 -27.01 19.55 1.61
C SER A 18 -27.21 20.58 2.72
N PRO A 19 -26.63 21.79 2.63
CA PRO A 19 -26.95 22.83 3.57
C PRO A 19 -28.43 23.17 3.33
N MET A 20 -29.29 22.61 4.17
CA MET A 20 -30.65 23.06 4.34
C MET A 20 -30.54 24.56 4.58
N LEU A 21 -31.17 25.35 3.70
CA LEU A 21 -31.31 26.79 3.84
C LEU A 21 -32.09 27.07 5.12
N VAL A 22 -31.42 27.05 6.27
CA VAL A 22 -31.92 27.67 7.48
C VAL A 22 -31.62 29.14 7.31
N TYR A 23 -32.57 29.87 6.75
CA TYR A 23 -32.62 31.32 6.93
C TYR A 23 -32.86 31.56 8.42
N SER A 24 -31.79 31.67 9.19
CA SER A 24 -31.85 32.31 10.49
C SER A 24 -32.17 33.77 10.21
N ASN A 25 -33.45 34.13 10.34
CA ASN A 25 -33.86 35.53 10.54
C ASN A 25 -33.39 35.96 11.93
N GLU A 26 -32.07 36.04 12.13
CA GLU A 26 -31.55 36.91 13.17
C GLU A 26 -31.75 38.32 12.64
N SER A 27 -32.77 38.96 13.19
CA SER A 27 -33.08 40.38 13.03
C SER A 27 -31.83 41.19 13.32
N PHE A 28 -31.09 41.49 12.25
CA PHE A 28 -30.00 42.45 12.31
C PHE A 28 -30.64 43.83 12.46
N ASN A 29 -30.72 44.26 13.71
CA ASN A 29 -31.17 45.58 14.10
C ASN A 29 -30.12 46.59 13.60
N VAL A 30 -30.23 46.99 12.34
CA VAL A 30 -29.53 48.19 11.84
C VAL A 30 -30.31 49.36 12.42
N GLY A 31 -29.79 49.88 13.54
CA GLY A 31 -30.35 51.06 14.17
C GLY A 31 -30.55 52.18 13.16
N GLY A 32 -31.78 52.69 13.10
CA GLY A 32 -32.10 53.98 12.52
C GLY A 32 -32.53 53.97 11.05
N ILE A 33 -33.66 53.35 10.73
CA ILE A 33 -34.50 53.86 9.62
C ILE A 33 -35.94 53.89 10.12
N SER A 34 -36.35 55.06 10.60
CA SER A 34 -37.69 55.39 11.06
C SER A 34 -38.71 55.11 9.96
N GLU A 35 -39.74 54.34 10.29
CA GLU A 35 -40.96 54.16 9.51
C GLU A 35 -41.60 55.52 9.25
N THR A 36 -41.61 55.99 8.00
CA THR A 36 -42.74 56.76 7.44
C THR A 36 -42.60 56.87 5.93
N SER A 37 -43.62 56.32 5.25
CA SER A 37 -44.14 56.73 3.93
C SER A 37 -43.28 56.59 2.67
N ARG A 38 -44.01 56.13 1.64
CA ARG A 38 -43.88 56.42 0.21
C ARG A 38 -42.98 55.54 -0.64
N GLU A 39 -43.65 54.88 -1.58
CA GLU A 39 -43.17 54.38 -2.86
C GLU A 39 -41.95 55.18 -3.39
N SER A 40 -40.81 54.53 -3.52
CA SER A 40 -39.88 54.78 -4.62
C SER A 40 -38.95 53.59 -4.81
N SER A 41 -38.74 53.24 -6.07
CA SER A 41 -37.95 52.12 -6.62
C SER A 41 -36.44 52.16 -6.32
N GLY A 42 -35.99 52.85 -5.26
CA GLY A 42 -34.57 53.10 -4.97
C GLY A 42 -33.89 52.11 -4.00
N GLY A 43 -34.64 51.39 -3.18
CA GLY A 43 -34.07 50.50 -2.14
C GLY A 43 -33.69 49.08 -2.61
N THR A 44 -34.27 48.63 -3.73
CA THR A 44 -34.11 47.25 -4.20
C THR A 44 -32.74 46.98 -4.80
N LEU A 45 -32.18 47.95 -5.54
CA LEU A 45 -30.89 47.80 -6.23
C LEU A 45 -29.70 47.64 -5.27
N PRO A 46 -29.51 48.51 -4.26
CA PRO A 46 -28.39 48.38 -3.32
C PRO A 46 -28.45 47.06 -2.52
N PHE A 47 -29.65 46.63 -2.13
CA PHE A 47 -29.86 45.34 -1.46
C PHE A 47 -29.51 44.15 -2.36
N MET A 48 -29.95 44.16 -3.62
CA MET A 48 -29.62 43.11 -4.59
C MET A 48 -28.12 43.04 -4.88
N ILE A 49 -27.44 44.20 -5.01
CA ILE A 49 -25.99 44.28 -5.23
C ILE A 49 -25.24 43.69 -4.02
N HIS A 50 -25.63 44.06 -2.80
CA HIS A 50 -24.99 43.54 -1.59
C HIS A 50 -25.17 42.03 -1.45
N ARG A 51 -26.38 41.52 -1.69
CA ARG A 51 -26.66 40.07 -1.65
C ARG A 51 -25.92 39.32 -2.75
N GLY A 52 -25.82 39.90 -3.96
CA GLY A 52 -25.04 39.36 -5.06
C GLY A 52 -23.56 39.22 -4.71
N TYR A 53 -22.97 40.25 -4.08
CA TYR A 53 -21.58 40.23 -3.62
C TYR A 53 -21.32 39.21 -2.51
N GLN A 54 -22.24 39.06 -1.55
CA GLN A 54 -22.12 38.03 -0.51
C GLN A 54 -22.21 36.62 -1.12
N CYS A 55 -23.11 36.41 -2.08
CA CYS A 55 -23.23 35.12 -2.77
C CYS A 55 -21.97 34.78 -3.57
N SER A 56 -21.41 35.73 -4.34
CA SER A 56 -20.21 35.48 -5.15
C SER A 56 -19.00 35.15 -4.29
N THR A 57 -18.77 35.92 -3.23
CA THR A 57 -17.64 35.68 -2.31
C THR A 57 -17.77 34.35 -1.56
N MET A 58 -18.97 33.93 -1.19
CA MET A 58 -19.20 32.61 -0.59
C MET A 58 -18.92 31.48 -1.59
N VAL A 59 -19.37 31.61 -2.84
CA VAL A 59 -19.13 30.62 -3.90
C VAL A 59 -17.63 30.48 -4.17
N GLU A 60 -16.93 31.60 -4.29
CA GLU A 60 -15.48 31.62 -4.51
C GLU A 60 -14.71 30.95 -3.37
N LYS A 61 -15.02 31.30 -2.11
CA LYS A 61 -14.42 30.66 -0.93
C LYS A 61 -14.63 29.15 -0.91
N ARG A 62 -15.85 28.69 -1.23
CA ARG A 62 -16.17 27.25 -1.28
C ARG A 62 -15.43 26.56 -2.42
N TYR A 63 -15.37 27.18 -3.59
CA TYR A 63 -14.62 26.65 -4.74
C TYR A 63 -13.14 26.46 -4.40
N LEU A 64 -12.50 27.48 -3.82
CA LEU A 64 -11.08 27.41 -3.44
C LEU A 64 -10.83 26.33 -2.39
N ALA A 65 -11.71 26.18 -1.39
CA ALA A 65 -11.58 25.14 -0.38
C ALA A 65 -11.72 23.73 -0.96
N ILE A 66 -12.65 23.53 -1.90
CA ILE A 66 -12.81 22.24 -2.59
C ILE A 66 -11.61 21.95 -3.48
N LYS A 67 -11.13 22.94 -4.23
CA LYS A 67 -9.96 22.80 -5.09
C LYS A 67 -8.71 22.39 -4.29
N ALA A 68 -8.44 23.05 -3.17
CA ALA A 68 -7.31 22.71 -2.31
C ALA A 68 -7.39 21.26 -1.79
N LYS A 69 -8.57 20.81 -1.37
CA LYS A 69 -8.78 19.42 -0.93
C LYS A 69 -8.60 18.41 -2.06
N LEU A 70 -9.03 18.74 -3.27
CA LEU A 70 -8.83 17.88 -4.43
C LEU A 70 -7.34 17.75 -4.78
N GLU A 71 -6.58 18.83 -4.69
CA GLU A 71 -5.13 18.81 -4.93
C GLU A 71 -4.39 18.00 -3.85
N GLU A 72 -4.80 18.07 -2.59
CA GLU A 72 -4.27 17.23 -1.50
C GLU A 72 -4.55 15.75 -1.75
N LEU A 73 -5.82 15.41 -2.05
CA LEU A 73 -6.20 14.02 -2.36
C LEU A 73 -5.50 13.48 -3.61
N ALA A 74 -5.23 14.33 -4.61
CA ALA A 74 -4.50 13.93 -5.80
C ALA A 74 -3.06 13.52 -5.45
N LYS A 75 -2.36 14.32 -4.63
CA LYS A 75 -1.00 14.00 -4.16
C LYS A 75 -0.97 12.74 -3.32
N ASP A 76 -1.90 12.59 -2.38
CA ASP A 76 -2.00 11.38 -1.55
C ASP A 76 -2.20 10.12 -2.40
N ASN A 77 -3.00 10.23 -3.48
CA ASN A 77 -3.21 9.14 -4.41
C ASN A 77 -1.96 8.81 -5.23
N GLU A 78 -1.22 9.83 -5.70
CA GLU A 78 0.06 9.62 -6.41
C GLU A 78 1.08 8.90 -5.51
N ASP A 79 1.21 9.34 -4.26
CA ASP A 79 2.08 8.70 -3.26
C ASP A 79 1.67 7.25 -2.98
N PHE A 80 0.36 7.00 -2.89
CA PHE A 80 -0.16 5.66 -2.66
C PHE A 80 0.10 4.73 -3.86
N LEU A 81 -0.07 5.24 -5.08
CA LEU A 81 0.25 4.51 -6.30
C LEU A 81 1.75 4.19 -6.36
N GLY A 82 2.63 5.14 -6.03
CA GLY A 82 4.06 4.90 -5.93
C GLY A 82 4.40 3.74 -4.99
N LYS A 83 3.81 3.72 -3.79
CA LYS A 83 3.99 2.63 -2.82
C LYS A 83 3.47 1.29 -3.32
N ILE A 84 2.37 1.27 -4.07
CA ILE A 84 1.85 0.04 -4.69
C ILE A 84 2.86 -0.50 -5.71
N PHE A 85 3.37 0.36 -6.60
CA PHE A 85 4.36 -0.07 -7.61
C PHE A 85 5.64 -0.61 -6.96
N ASP A 86 6.15 0.06 -5.92
CA ASP A 86 7.31 -0.42 -5.16
C ASP A 86 7.06 -1.79 -4.52
N MET A 87 5.84 -2.01 -4.00
CA MET A 87 5.47 -3.28 -3.40
C MET A 87 5.35 -4.39 -4.45
N MET A 88 4.80 -4.09 -5.63
CA MET A 88 4.72 -5.03 -6.75
C MET A 88 6.12 -5.45 -7.22
N ASP A 89 7.05 -4.51 -7.37
CA ASP A 89 8.45 -4.82 -7.75
C ASP A 89 9.13 -5.74 -6.71
N LYS A 90 8.93 -5.46 -5.42
CA LYS A 90 9.45 -6.32 -4.34
C LYS A 90 8.86 -7.73 -4.38
N VAL A 91 7.55 -7.86 -4.63
CA VAL A 91 6.89 -9.16 -4.76
C VAL A 91 7.48 -9.94 -5.94
N SER A 92 7.61 -9.31 -7.11
CA SER A 92 8.20 -9.97 -8.30
C SER A 92 9.65 -10.41 -8.07
N LYS A 93 10.46 -9.59 -7.39
CA LYS A 93 11.83 -9.97 -7.00
C LYS A 93 11.84 -11.18 -6.06
N LEU A 94 10.92 -11.21 -5.10
CA LEU A 94 10.81 -12.31 -4.15
C LEU A 94 10.36 -13.62 -4.82
N GLU A 95 9.41 -13.56 -5.76
CA GLU A 95 8.97 -14.71 -6.54
C GLU A 95 10.09 -15.31 -7.39
N ARG A 96 10.94 -14.45 -7.98
CA ARG A 96 12.13 -14.89 -8.72
C ARG A 96 13.12 -15.60 -7.81
N LEU A 97 13.47 -14.99 -6.67
CA LEU A 97 14.38 -15.59 -5.70
C LEU A 97 13.84 -16.92 -5.15
N HIS A 98 12.54 -17.00 -4.88
CA HIS A 98 11.90 -18.22 -4.43
C HIS A 98 11.97 -19.33 -5.48
N SER A 99 11.76 -18.99 -6.75
CA SER A 99 11.89 -19.94 -7.87
C SER A 99 13.31 -20.47 -8.00
N GLU A 100 14.30 -19.57 -7.95
CA GLU A 100 15.73 -19.93 -8.00
C GLU A 100 16.12 -20.83 -6.80
N ALA A 101 15.68 -20.48 -5.59
CA ALA A 101 15.92 -21.29 -4.39
C ALA A 101 15.30 -22.69 -4.51
N LYS A 102 14.13 -22.81 -5.13
CA LYS A 102 13.46 -24.10 -5.38
C LYS A 102 14.24 -24.96 -6.38
N GLU A 103 14.77 -24.36 -7.44
CA GLU A 103 15.61 -25.07 -8.42
C GLU A 103 16.95 -25.50 -7.80
N ASN A 104 17.61 -24.61 -7.06
CA ASN A 104 18.84 -24.91 -6.35
C ASN A 104 18.65 -26.05 -5.34
N THR A 105 17.54 -26.05 -4.61
CA THR A 105 17.21 -27.12 -3.67
C THR A 105 17.06 -28.46 -4.40
N LYS A 106 16.37 -28.51 -5.54
CA LYS A 106 16.26 -29.72 -6.37
C LYS A 106 17.64 -30.21 -6.82
N ALA A 107 18.48 -29.31 -7.33
CA ALA A 107 19.83 -29.65 -7.78
C ALA A 107 20.69 -30.22 -6.64
N ILE A 108 20.63 -29.61 -5.46
CA ILE A 108 21.33 -30.09 -4.26
C ILE A 108 20.82 -31.47 -3.85
N THR A 109 19.50 -31.70 -3.87
CA THR A 109 18.95 -33.02 -3.53
C THR A 109 19.43 -34.12 -4.48
N VAL A 110 19.42 -33.87 -5.79
CA VAL A 110 19.91 -34.82 -6.79
C VAL A 110 21.40 -35.11 -6.57
N ARG A 111 22.22 -34.07 -6.37
CA ARG A 111 23.66 -34.24 -6.13
C ARG A 111 23.95 -34.99 -4.84
N LYS A 112 23.17 -34.74 -3.78
CA LYS A 112 23.28 -35.46 -2.51
C LYS A 112 22.97 -36.94 -2.68
N GLU A 113 21.96 -37.29 -3.48
CA GLU A 113 21.61 -38.69 -3.75
C GLU A 113 22.67 -39.39 -4.61
N ALA A 114 23.23 -38.72 -5.62
CA ALA A 114 24.35 -39.24 -6.40
C ALA A 114 25.56 -39.55 -5.51
N LEU A 115 25.97 -38.59 -4.67
CA LEU A 115 27.09 -38.77 -3.75
C LEU A 115 26.84 -39.90 -2.74
N LYS A 116 25.59 -40.08 -2.26
CA LYS A 116 25.23 -41.20 -1.38
C LYS A 116 25.45 -42.57 -2.05
N LYS A 117 25.38 -42.67 -3.38
CA LYS A 117 25.64 -43.90 -4.14
C LYS A 117 27.13 -44.06 -4.46
N GLU A 118 27.80 -42.98 -4.83
CA GLU A 118 29.23 -43.00 -5.20
C GLU A 118 30.15 -43.28 -4.00
N LEU A 119 29.81 -42.76 -2.81
CA LEU A 119 30.64 -42.91 -1.61
C LEU A 119 30.85 -44.38 -1.18
N PRO A 120 29.82 -45.25 -1.08
CA PRO A 120 30.03 -46.66 -0.78
C PRO A 120 30.75 -47.41 -1.92
N GLU A 121 30.55 -47.05 -3.18
CA GLU A 121 31.31 -47.64 -4.29
C GLU A 121 32.80 -47.30 -4.22
N ALA A 122 33.12 -46.03 -3.93
CA ALA A 122 34.49 -45.58 -3.72
C ALA A 122 35.14 -46.28 -2.52
N LYS A 123 34.41 -46.44 -1.40
CA LYS A 123 34.88 -47.20 -0.23
C LYS A 123 35.19 -48.66 -0.57
N LYS A 124 34.30 -49.36 -1.28
CA LYS A 124 34.54 -50.75 -1.71
C LYS A 124 35.76 -50.88 -2.60
N LYS A 125 35.98 -49.93 -3.52
CA LYS A 125 37.17 -49.90 -4.37
C LYS A 125 38.45 -49.68 -3.55
N LEU A 126 38.39 -48.83 -2.53
CA LEU A 126 39.50 -48.59 -1.60
C LEU A 126 39.83 -49.85 -0.80
N GLU A 127 38.84 -50.45 -0.14
CA GLU A 127 39.00 -51.68 0.67
C GLU A 127 39.59 -52.82 -0.17
N LYS A 128 39.13 -52.97 -1.42
CA LYS A 128 39.70 -53.96 -2.35
C LYS A 128 41.17 -53.68 -2.66
N LYS A 129 41.54 -52.41 -2.88
CA LYS A 129 42.94 -52.02 -3.14
C LYS A 129 43.83 -52.17 -1.92
N GLU A 130 43.31 -51.90 -0.73
CA GLU A 130 44.01 -52.14 0.54
C GLU A 130 44.27 -53.64 0.77
N ALA A 131 43.30 -54.50 0.46
CA ALA A 131 43.47 -55.96 0.52
C ALA A 131 44.48 -56.48 -0.52
N GLU A 132 44.49 -55.94 -1.73
CA GLU A 132 45.51 -56.27 -2.75
C GLU A 132 46.92 -55.86 -2.29
N LEU A 133 47.06 -54.68 -1.66
CA LEU A 133 48.32 -54.19 -1.11
C LEU A 133 48.83 -55.05 0.06
N SER A 134 47.96 -55.40 1.00
CA SER A 134 48.35 -56.22 2.15
C SER A 134 48.82 -57.61 1.72
N ALA A 135 48.15 -58.23 0.75
CA ALA A 135 48.56 -59.50 0.16
C ALA A 135 49.93 -59.41 -0.55
N PHE A 136 50.25 -58.29 -1.21
CA PHE A 136 51.54 -58.09 -1.85
C PHE A 136 52.69 -57.94 -0.83
N VAL A 137 52.45 -57.24 0.28
CA VAL A 137 53.43 -57.07 1.35
C VAL A 137 53.76 -58.40 2.03
N THR A 138 52.75 -59.25 2.30
CA THR A 138 52.98 -60.56 2.92
C THR A 138 53.81 -61.49 2.02
N VAL A 139 53.52 -61.52 0.71
CA VAL A 139 54.25 -62.37 -0.25
C VAL A 139 55.72 -61.96 -0.44
N ASN A 140 56.05 -60.68 -0.30
CA ASN A 140 57.45 -60.22 -0.41
C ASN A 140 58.24 -60.42 0.88
N ASN A 141 57.60 -60.35 2.05
CA ASN A 141 58.26 -60.62 3.33
C ASN A 141 58.56 -62.11 3.55
N GLU A 142 57.85 -63.02 2.87
CA GLU A 142 58.15 -64.46 2.88
C GLU A 142 59.29 -64.88 1.93
N LYS A 143 59.79 -63.95 1.09
CA LYS A 143 60.85 -64.23 0.10
C LYS A 143 62.23 -63.66 0.47
N ILE A 144 62.37 -63.04 1.65
CA ILE A 144 63.65 -62.55 2.23
C ILE A 144 64.06 -63.51 3.34
#